data_AF-A0A2E8XH83-F1
#
_entry.id   AF-A0A2E8XH83-F1
#
_cell.length_a   1.000
_cell.length_b   1.000
_cell.length_c   1.000
_cell.angle_alpha   90.00
_cell.angle_beta   90.00
_cell.angle_gamma   90.00
#
_symmetry.space_group_name_H-M   'P 1'
#
loop_
_entity.id
_entity.type
_entity.pdbx_description
1 polymer ?
#
loop_
_entity_poly.entity_id
_entity_poly.type
_entity_poly.pdbx_seq_one_letter_code
_entity_poly.pdbx_strand_id
1 'polypeptide(L)'
;MKRSFLTLIPFLSACAGEPPQNIGVTEDRLSPCPESPNCVSSFESDEEHSIEPLNANLEQIEQVLVSLDEANIVSASENYIYAEFTSRLMRYVDDVEFLYDQSKGITHVRSASRIGYSDLGANRNRIESIRELLQ
;
A
#
# COMPACT_ATOMS: atom_id res chain seq x y z
N MET A 1 -7.36 30.07 40.41
CA MET A 1 -8.42 29.91 39.40
C MET A 1 -7.87 29.06 38.26
N LYS A 2 -8.24 27.78 38.19
CA LYS A 2 -7.75 26.84 37.17
C LYS A 2 -8.47 27.17 35.86
N ARG A 3 -7.76 27.74 34.89
CA ARG A 3 -8.28 27.95 33.54
C ARG A 3 -8.17 26.62 32.79
N SER A 4 -9.28 25.90 32.72
CA SER A 4 -9.39 24.70 31.89
C SER A 4 -9.40 25.16 30.43
N PHE A 5 -8.29 24.95 29.72
CA PHE A 5 -8.27 25.05 28.28
C PHE A 5 -8.88 23.76 27.73
N LEU A 6 -10.15 23.83 27.29
CA LEU A 6 -10.72 22.81 26.42
C LEU A 6 -10.11 23.02 25.03
N THR A 7 -8.98 22.38 24.75
CA THR A 7 -8.45 22.27 23.39
C THR A 7 -9.33 21.29 22.61
N LEU A 8 -10.18 21.84 21.74
CA LEU A 8 -10.91 21.08 20.74
C LEU A 8 -9.88 20.56 19.72
N ILE A 9 -9.51 19.28 19.82
CA ILE A 9 -8.66 18.62 18.82
C ILE A 9 -9.53 18.42 17.57
N PRO A 10 -9.24 19.07 16.43
CA PRO A 10 -9.97 18.81 15.20
C PRO A 10 -9.59 17.41 14.71
N PHE A 11 -10.58 16.52 14.60
CA PHE A 11 -10.44 15.22 13.94
C PHE A 11 -10.22 15.45 12.43
N LEU A 12 -8.96 15.66 12.03
CA LEU A 12 -8.54 15.83 10.63
C LEU A 12 -8.34 14.46 9.94
N SER A 13 -9.37 13.60 9.94
CA SER A 13 -9.29 12.28 9.28
C SER A 13 -9.88 12.26 7.87
N ALA A 14 -10.41 13.38 7.36
CA ALA A 14 -11.17 13.43 6.12
C ALA A 14 -10.34 13.15 4.84
N CYS A 15 -9.01 13.32 4.89
CA CYS A 15 -8.14 13.11 3.74
C CYS A 15 -7.55 11.69 3.66
N ALA A 16 -7.84 10.81 4.63
CA ALA A 16 -7.35 9.45 4.61
C ALA A 16 -8.17 8.54 3.66
N GLY A 17 -9.45 8.84 3.46
CA GLY A 17 -10.39 7.91 2.80
C GLY A 17 -10.78 6.75 3.72
N GLU A 18 -11.92 6.11 3.43
CA GLU A 18 -12.31 4.88 4.13
C GLU A 18 -11.46 3.71 3.63
N PRO A 19 -11.09 2.75 4.52
CA PRO A 19 -10.44 1.53 4.08
C PRO A 19 -11.27 0.80 3.00
N PRO A 20 -10.64 0.35 1.91
CA PRO A 20 -11.34 -0.37 0.85
C PRO A 20 -11.96 -1.66 1.37
N GLN A 21 -13.15 -1.99 0.86
CA GLN A 21 -13.82 -3.26 1.18
C GLN A 21 -13.36 -4.42 0.29
N ASN A 22 -12.64 -4.11 -0.80
CA ASN A 22 -12.14 -5.05 -1.79
C ASN A 22 -10.63 -5.27 -1.65
N ILE A 23 -10.17 -5.58 -0.43
CA ILE A 23 -8.78 -6.01 -0.16
C ILE A 23 -8.73 -7.46 0.27
N GLY A 24 -7.56 -8.06 0.14
CA GLY A 24 -7.30 -9.47 0.40
C GLY A 24 -7.21 -10.29 -0.88
N VAL A 25 -6.99 -11.59 -0.67
CA VAL A 25 -6.77 -12.55 -1.75
C VAL A 25 -8.09 -13.20 -2.15
N THR A 26 -8.43 -13.12 -3.43
CA THR A 26 -9.57 -13.85 -4.03
C THR A 26 -9.06 -14.67 -5.21
N GLU A 27 -9.31 -15.98 -5.20
CA GLU A 27 -8.87 -16.90 -6.27
C GLU A 27 -7.36 -16.78 -6.59
N ASP A 28 -6.52 -16.73 -5.54
CA ASP A 28 -5.06 -16.58 -5.63
C ASP A 28 -4.59 -15.29 -6.35
N ARG A 29 -5.43 -14.25 -6.35
CA ARG A 29 -5.14 -12.95 -6.94
C ARG A 29 -5.45 -11.82 -5.98
N LEU A 30 -4.75 -10.70 -6.19
CA LEU A 30 -5.10 -9.41 -5.60
C LEU A 30 -6.22 -8.75 -6.40
N SER A 31 -6.97 -7.85 -5.77
CA SER A 31 -8.00 -7.07 -6.47
C SER A 31 -7.46 -6.34 -7.69
N PRO A 32 -8.27 -6.16 -8.74
CA PRO A 32 -7.86 -5.38 -9.90
C PRO A 32 -7.66 -3.91 -9.54
N CYS A 33 -6.86 -3.21 -10.34
CA CYS A 33 -6.82 -1.76 -10.28
C CYS A 33 -8.14 -1.17 -10.79
N PRO A 34 -8.62 -0.05 -10.21
CA PRO A 34 -9.67 0.75 -10.84
C PRO A 34 -9.13 1.41 -12.12
N GLU A 35 -10.02 1.99 -12.93
CA GLU A 35 -9.66 2.75 -14.15
C GLU A 35 -8.83 4.03 -13.90
N SER A 36 -8.62 4.42 -12.64
CA SER A 36 -7.87 5.62 -12.30
C SER A 36 -6.37 5.32 -12.20
N PRO A 37 -5.48 6.22 -12.68
CA PRO A 37 -4.04 5.97 -12.81
C PRO A 37 -3.27 5.84 -11.49
N ASN A 38 -3.95 6.00 -10.35
CA ASN A 38 -3.38 5.94 -9.00
C ASN A 38 -3.40 4.53 -8.41
N CYS A 39 -3.16 3.52 -9.26
CA CYS A 39 -3.02 2.13 -8.86
C CYS A 39 -2.00 1.43 -9.75
N VAL A 40 -1.19 0.55 -9.16
CA VAL A 40 -0.39 -0.41 -9.90
C VAL A 40 -0.53 -1.80 -9.31
N SER A 41 -0.43 -2.84 -10.15
CA SER A 41 -0.52 -4.23 -9.73
C SER A 41 0.24 -5.18 -10.65
N SER A 42 0.84 -6.22 -10.08
CA SER A 42 1.52 -7.29 -10.81
C SER A 42 0.58 -8.24 -11.53
N PHE A 43 -0.73 -8.05 -11.37
CA PHE A 43 -1.76 -8.81 -12.09
C PHE A 43 -2.34 -8.05 -13.29
N GLU A 44 -1.95 -6.80 -13.49
CA GLU A 44 -2.36 -5.98 -14.62
C GLU A 44 -1.36 -6.09 -15.78
N SER A 45 -1.82 -5.80 -16.99
CA SER A 45 -1.03 -5.95 -18.23
C SER A 45 -0.92 -4.69 -19.07
N ASP A 46 -1.69 -3.66 -18.76
CA ASP A 46 -1.60 -2.36 -19.44
C ASP A 46 -0.42 -1.52 -18.90
N GLU A 47 0.07 -0.60 -19.72
CA GLU A 47 1.24 0.23 -19.38
C GLU A 47 1.03 1.11 -18.14
N GLU A 48 -0.21 1.53 -17.87
CA GLU A 48 -0.54 2.44 -16.79
C GLU A 48 -0.50 1.73 -15.44
N HIS A 49 -1.13 0.55 -15.32
CA HIS A 49 -1.29 -0.16 -14.06
C HIS A 49 -0.30 -1.31 -13.85
N SER A 50 0.33 -1.87 -14.89
CA SER A 50 1.23 -3.02 -14.71
C SER A 50 2.48 -2.67 -13.90
N ILE A 51 2.90 -3.55 -12.99
CA ILE A 51 4.19 -3.45 -12.30
C ILE A 51 4.77 -4.83 -11.99
N GLU A 52 6.07 -5.00 -12.17
CA GLU A 52 6.71 -6.30 -11.96
C GLU A 52 6.58 -6.78 -10.50
N PRO A 53 6.39 -8.08 -10.26
CA PRO A 53 6.42 -8.65 -8.91
C PRO A 53 7.79 -8.46 -8.26
N LEU A 54 7.85 -8.56 -6.93
CA LEU A 54 9.09 -8.48 -6.17
C LEU A 54 9.75 -9.87 -6.08
N ASN A 55 11.07 -9.93 -6.31
CA ASN A 55 11.86 -11.16 -6.15
C ASN A 55 12.29 -11.33 -4.68
N ALA A 56 11.32 -11.40 -3.78
CA ALA A 56 11.53 -11.50 -2.35
C ALA A 56 10.37 -12.26 -1.69
N ASN A 57 10.64 -12.89 -0.55
CA ASN A 57 9.61 -13.46 0.31
C ASN A 57 9.02 -12.40 1.26
N LEU A 58 7.97 -12.76 2.01
CA LEU A 58 7.30 -11.82 2.91
C LEU A 58 8.14 -11.41 4.11
N GLU A 59 9.07 -12.24 4.58
CA GLU A 59 9.94 -11.88 5.70
C GLU A 59 10.87 -10.72 5.30
N GLN A 60 11.45 -10.78 4.09
CA GLN A 60 12.28 -9.69 3.56
C GLN A 60 11.46 -8.42 3.34
N ILE A 61 10.25 -8.55 2.81
CA ILE A 61 9.34 -7.41 2.60
C ILE A 61 8.95 -6.79 3.94
N GLU A 62 8.57 -7.60 4.93
CA GLU A 62 8.22 -7.12 6.26
C GLU A 62 9.38 -6.34 6.90
N GLN A 63 10.62 -6.81 6.78
CA GLN A 63 11.81 -6.10 7.24
C GLN A 63 11.99 -4.73 6.58
N VAL A 64 11.72 -4.63 5.27
CA VAL A 64 11.73 -3.34 4.57
C VAL A 64 10.60 -2.45 5.07
N LEU A 65 9.37 -2.96 5.17
CA LEU A 65 8.21 -2.19 5.60
C LEU A 65 8.39 -1.60 7.00
N VAL A 66 8.92 -2.35 7.97
CA VAL A 66 9.15 -1.82 9.33
C VAL A 66 10.26 -0.77 9.40
N SER A 67 11.09 -0.65 8.35
CA SER A 67 12.13 0.39 8.25
C SER A 67 11.63 1.71 7.67
N LEU A 68 10.40 1.74 7.14
CA LEU A 68 9.81 2.89 6.48
C LEU A 68 8.84 3.61 7.42
N ASP A 69 9.16 4.86 7.79
CA ASP A 69 8.35 5.67 8.71
C ASP A 69 6.89 5.87 8.24
N GLU A 70 6.67 5.88 6.93
CA GLU A 70 5.37 6.07 6.31
C GLU A 70 4.52 4.78 6.18
N ALA A 71 5.11 3.61 6.43
CA ALA A 71 4.44 2.32 6.28
C ALA A 71 3.82 1.85 7.60
N ASN A 72 2.62 1.29 7.53
CA ASN A 72 1.92 0.69 8.65
C ASN A 72 1.38 -0.69 8.23
N ILE A 73 1.91 -1.77 8.78
CA ILE A 73 1.39 -3.11 8.52
C ILE A 73 0.07 -3.29 9.26
N VAL A 74 -1.02 -3.47 8.52
CA VAL A 74 -2.38 -3.60 9.08
C VAL A 74 -2.70 -5.07 9.35
N SER A 75 -2.29 -5.97 8.46
CA SER A 75 -2.41 -7.42 8.70
C SER A 75 -1.32 -8.19 7.96
N ALA A 76 -0.93 -9.32 8.55
CA ALA A 76 0.04 -10.26 7.98
C ALA A 76 -0.44 -11.69 8.25
N SER A 77 -0.25 -12.55 7.26
CA SER A 77 -0.51 -14.00 7.32
C SER A 77 0.63 -14.74 6.62
N GLU A 78 0.51 -16.08 6.49
CA GLU A 78 1.58 -16.93 5.94
C GLU A 78 2.01 -16.55 4.52
N ASN A 79 1.07 -16.10 3.68
CA ASN A 79 1.32 -15.78 2.27
C ASN A 79 0.81 -14.39 1.85
N TYR A 80 0.42 -13.54 2.80
CA TYR A 80 -0.11 -12.23 2.50
C TYR A 80 0.26 -11.16 3.53
N ILE A 81 0.57 -9.95 3.07
CA ILE A 81 0.71 -8.74 3.90
C ILE A 81 -0.17 -7.64 3.31
N TYR A 82 -0.90 -6.94 4.17
CA TYR A 82 -1.55 -5.69 3.87
C TYR A 82 -0.94 -4.56 4.72
N ALA A 83 -0.50 -3.51 4.05
CA ALA A 83 0.07 -2.32 4.64
C ALA A 83 -0.60 -1.05 4.11
N GLU A 84 -0.63 -0.02 4.95
CA GLU A 84 -1.04 1.33 4.59
C GLU A 84 0.20 2.22 4.50
N PHE A 85 0.25 3.07 3.48
CA PHE A 85 1.28 4.10 3.33
C PHE A 85 0.67 5.49 3.43
N THR A 86 1.20 6.32 4.34
CA THR A 86 0.67 7.68 4.54
C THR A 86 1.63 8.73 4.02
N SER A 87 1.21 9.52 3.03
CA SER A 87 2.01 10.64 2.52
C SER A 87 2.26 11.71 3.58
N ARG A 88 3.50 12.18 3.69
CA ARG A 88 3.93 13.09 4.77
C ARG A 88 3.25 14.46 4.74
N LEU A 89 3.06 15.02 3.54
CA LEU A 89 2.52 16.37 3.36
C LEU A 89 0.99 16.39 3.31
N MET A 90 0.40 15.53 2.47
CA MET A 90 -1.04 15.56 2.17
C MET A 90 -1.86 14.60 3.02
N ARG A 91 -1.21 13.67 3.74
CA ARG A 91 -1.86 12.64 4.56
C ARG A 91 -2.81 11.71 3.80
N TYR A 92 -2.66 11.64 2.48
CA TYR A 92 -3.29 10.59 1.68
C TYR A 92 -2.75 9.23 2.09
N VAL A 93 -3.67 8.26 2.16
CA VAL A 93 -3.37 6.88 2.48
C VAL A 93 -3.50 6.04 1.22
N ASP A 94 -2.47 5.25 0.97
CA ASP A 94 -2.43 4.24 -0.08
C ASP A 94 -2.45 2.85 0.56
N ASP A 95 -3.22 1.95 -0.02
CA ASP A 95 -3.32 0.55 0.39
C ASP A 95 -2.35 -0.29 -0.46
N VAL A 96 -1.49 -1.05 0.22
CA VAL A 96 -0.47 -1.88 -0.42
C VAL A 96 -0.62 -3.33 0.03
N GLU A 97 -0.77 -4.21 -0.94
CA GLU A 97 -0.99 -5.65 -0.73
C GLU A 97 0.18 -6.43 -1.34
N PHE A 98 0.64 -7.44 -0.61
CA PHE A 98 1.71 -8.34 -0.99
C PHE A 98 1.19 -9.77 -0.90
N LEU A 99 1.27 -10.53 -2.00
CA LEU A 99 0.84 -11.92 -2.09
C LEU A 99 2.00 -12.80 -2.55
N TYR A 100 2.49 -13.68 -1.67
CA TYR A 100 3.63 -14.54 -1.97
C TYR A 100 3.22 -15.79 -2.75
N ASP A 101 3.76 -15.93 -3.97
CA ASP A 101 3.66 -17.12 -4.78
C ASP A 101 4.83 -18.06 -4.45
N GLN A 102 4.58 -18.99 -3.52
CA GLN A 102 5.56 -19.97 -3.08
C GLN A 102 6.10 -20.84 -4.23
N SER A 103 5.29 -21.07 -5.27
CA SER A 103 5.68 -21.94 -6.39
C SER A 103 6.75 -21.29 -7.28
N LYS A 104 6.73 -19.96 -7.37
CA LYS A 104 7.65 -19.16 -8.18
C LYS A 104 8.72 -18.45 -7.35
N GLY A 105 8.56 -18.37 -6.03
CA GLY A 105 9.48 -17.65 -5.14
C GLY A 105 9.46 -16.14 -5.37
N ILE A 106 8.31 -15.59 -5.75
CA ILE A 106 8.10 -14.16 -5.98
C ILE A 106 6.91 -13.66 -5.17
N THR A 107 6.85 -12.35 -4.93
CA THR A 107 5.70 -11.70 -4.29
C THR A 107 5.00 -10.79 -5.30
N HIS A 108 3.74 -11.11 -5.61
CA HIS A 108 2.85 -10.22 -6.36
C HIS A 108 2.47 -9.03 -5.49
N VAL A 109 2.33 -7.85 -6.10
CA VAL A 109 2.02 -6.62 -5.36
C VAL A 109 0.87 -5.86 -5.99
N ARG A 110 0.17 -5.10 -5.15
CA ARG A 110 -0.75 -4.04 -5.56
C ARG A 110 -0.52 -2.83 -4.66
N SER A 111 -0.49 -1.63 -5.23
CA SER A 111 -0.40 -0.36 -4.49
C SER A 111 -1.42 0.60 -5.08
N ALA A 112 -2.37 1.08 -4.27
CA ALA A 112 -3.48 1.89 -4.74
C ALA A 112 -3.83 3.02 -3.77
N SER A 113 -4.09 4.21 -4.26
CA SER A 113 -4.58 5.31 -3.44
C SER A 113 -6.07 5.16 -3.09
N ARG A 114 -6.47 5.47 -1.85
CA ARG A 114 -7.89 5.44 -1.43
C ARG A 114 -8.74 6.50 -2.09
N ILE A 115 -8.16 7.67 -2.31
CA ILE A 115 -8.85 8.85 -2.82
C ILE A 115 -7.99 9.60 -3.82
N GLY A 116 -8.64 10.44 -4.62
CA GLY A 116 -8.01 11.19 -5.71
C GLY A 116 -8.03 10.42 -7.03
N TYR A 117 -7.70 11.11 -8.12
CA TYR A 117 -7.63 10.51 -9.45
C TYR A 117 -6.20 10.16 -9.84
N SER A 118 -5.24 11.01 -9.49
CA SER A 118 -3.82 10.80 -9.77
C SER A 118 -3.01 10.94 -8.49
N ASP A 119 -1.97 10.13 -8.39
CA ASP A 119 -0.96 10.10 -7.33
C ASP A 119 0.41 10.60 -7.84
N LEU A 120 0.48 11.11 -9.07
CA LEU A 120 1.71 11.49 -9.78
C LEU A 120 2.76 10.36 -9.81
N GLY A 121 2.31 9.11 -9.88
CA GLY A 121 3.16 7.91 -9.91
C GLY A 121 3.67 7.46 -8.54
N ALA A 122 3.15 8.01 -7.43
CA ALA A 122 3.59 7.65 -6.08
C ALA A 122 3.49 6.15 -5.78
N ASN A 123 2.43 5.47 -6.25
CA ASN A 123 2.24 4.03 -6.06
C ASN A 123 3.30 3.21 -6.80
N ARG A 124 3.60 3.56 -8.06
CA ARG A 124 4.67 2.93 -8.83
C ARG A 124 6.03 3.17 -8.17
N ASN A 125 6.35 4.42 -7.86
CA ASN A 125 7.61 4.80 -7.24
C ASN A 125 7.83 4.09 -5.90
N ARG A 126 6.76 3.91 -5.10
CA ARG A 126 6.83 3.17 -3.83
C ARG A 126 7.29 1.74 -4.01
N ILE A 127 6.66 1.00 -4.93
CA ILE A 127 7.02 -0.39 -5.18
C ILE A 127 8.46 -0.50 -5.70
N GLU A 128 8.89 0.42 -6.57
CA GLU A 128 10.28 0.43 -7.05
C GLU A 128 11.28 0.80 -5.95
N SER A 129 10.96 1.73 -5.05
CA SER A 129 11.81 2.00 -3.87
C SER A 129 11.90 0.79 -2.93
N ILE A 130 10.78 0.07 -2.71
CA ILE A 130 10.81 -1.19 -1.96
C ILE A 130 11.69 -2.22 -2.66
N ARG A 131 11.62 -2.31 -4.00
CA ARG A 131 12.47 -3.20 -4.80
C ARG A 131 13.95 -2.90 -4.65
N GLU A 132 14.33 -1.63 -4.61
CA GLU A 132 15.72 -1.21 -4.37
C GLU A 132 16.21 -1.57 -2.97
N LEU A 133 15.34 -1.48 -1.96
CA LEU A 133 15.67 -1.83 -0.57
C LEU A 133 15.79 -3.35 -0.31
N LEU A 134 15.31 -4.18 -1.24
CA LEU A 134 15.40 -5.65 -1.17
C LEU A 134 16.72 -6.20 -1.73
N GLN A 135 17.60 -5.35 -2.27
CA GLN A 135 18.92 -5.71 -2.82
C GLN A 135 20.02 -5.65 -1.76
#